data_AF-A0A1B8F6E6-F1
#
_entry.id   AF-A0A1B8F6E6-F1
#
_cell.length_a   1.000
_cell.length_b   1.000
_cell.length_c   1.000
_cell.angle_alpha   90.00
_cell.angle_beta   90.00
_cell.angle_gamma   90.00
#
_symmetry.space_group_name_H-M   'P 1'
#
loop_
_entity.id
_entity.type
_entity.pdbx_description
1 polymer ?
#
loop_
_entity_poly.entity_id
_entity_poly.type
_entity_poly.pdbx_seq_one_letter_code
_entity_poly.pdbx_strand_id
1 'polypeptide(L)'
;MASQEDLRDLLRLMTTGRNKVPMMAAMGRVKSLQAANIRSIADIAKSDPAQVTEAIGDDKAAKQLHTAAKNSIKDPSKKRAAPEGLLSTQAKRNKSAYELDHEPQTPEELEAKLELPAPSSDEEEISKTTIVTNRAPLVLAFAVALLKFTKPEQPLSSRLSLAQAVVSANSRSKAVSIGITKGTSAEDDGWGQGQPKVRVMGREVHVLKRDGYYVGDSGGSNANEESSAANKGTEISGSGEGPDSTNAATDERDNATMDGSRWAVSQSVTLKKSTFSARAIGIKSPSDARSLKQELILGNPELRDASHNITAWRVQGDQGGIIEECHDDGESGGGRHILAILQSMDLVGILVVVTRWYGGVMLGTDRWKLMSQVCHDALSQRLRVAGTIGNEALWGLDLEAMRSTNSSGGSIGAGLPIHQPDGARSYIMKAFAPSGDASTKKKTGVALEREKERNLGLLFGA
;
A
#
# COMPACT_ATOMS: atom_id res chain seq x y z
N MET A 1 -16.91 50.53 -19.31
CA MET A 1 -16.68 50.12 -17.90
C MET A 1 -16.18 48.69 -17.92
N ALA A 2 -15.38 48.23 -16.94
CA ALA A 2 -15.10 46.81 -16.80
C ALA A 2 -16.39 46.07 -16.40
N SER A 3 -16.66 44.89 -16.94
CA SER A 3 -17.82 44.11 -16.49
C SER A 3 -17.54 43.46 -15.12
N GLN A 4 -18.60 43.09 -14.40
CA GLN A 4 -18.44 42.25 -13.21
C GLN A 4 -17.87 40.86 -13.54
N GLU A 5 -17.99 40.42 -14.80
CA GLU A 5 -17.48 39.15 -15.30
C GLU A 5 -15.96 39.20 -15.47
N ASP A 6 -15.42 40.24 -16.14
CA ASP A 6 -13.98 40.48 -16.27
C ASP A 6 -13.25 40.45 -14.92
N LEU A 7 -13.87 41.06 -13.89
CA LEU A 7 -13.33 41.10 -12.53
C LEU A 7 -13.28 39.70 -11.90
N ARG A 8 -14.33 38.89 -12.08
CA ARG A 8 -14.43 37.52 -11.54
C ARG A 8 -13.43 36.60 -12.23
N ASP A 9 -13.32 36.69 -13.55
CA ASP A 9 -12.40 35.87 -14.33
C ASP A 9 -10.94 36.21 -14.04
N LEU A 10 -10.61 37.49 -13.91
CA LEU A 10 -9.25 37.90 -13.53
C LEU A 10 -8.88 37.43 -12.11
N LEU A 11 -9.79 37.55 -11.14
CA LEU A 11 -9.57 37.00 -9.79
C LEU A 11 -9.45 35.47 -9.81
N ARG A 12 -10.24 34.76 -10.63
CA ARG A 12 -10.16 33.31 -10.81
C ARG A 12 -8.81 32.90 -11.42
N LEU A 13 -8.32 33.61 -12.43
CA LEU A 13 -7.01 33.38 -13.06
C LEU A 13 -5.83 33.56 -12.08
N MET A 14 -5.96 34.47 -11.11
CA MET A 14 -4.93 34.78 -10.10
C MET A 14 -5.02 33.95 -8.81
N THR A 15 -6.12 33.24 -8.57
CA THR A 15 -6.32 32.43 -7.36
C THR A 15 -6.30 30.92 -7.63
N THR A 16 -6.41 30.49 -8.89
CA THR A 16 -6.44 29.07 -9.28
C THR A 16 -5.19 28.64 -10.08
N GLY A 17 -4.91 27.33 -10.11
CA GLY A 17 -3.80 26.76 -10.86
C GLY A 17 -2.41 27.11 -10.31
N ARG A 18 -1.41 27.21 -11.21
CA ARG A 18 0.01 27.40 -10.86
C ARG A 18 0.36 28.79 -10.30
N ASN A 19 -0.53 29.77 -10.46
CA ASN A 19 -0.33 31.15 -10.02
C ASN A 19 -1.12 31.46 -8.74
N LYS A 20 -1.25 30.51 -7.80
CA LYS A 20 -2.10 30.62 -6.60
C LYS A 20 -1.65 31.75 -5.65
N VAL A 21 -2.19 32.96 -5.85
CA VAL A 21 -1.99 34.13 -4.98
C VAL A 21 -3.15 34.22 -3.96
N PRO A 22 -2.90 34.60 -2.70
CA PRO A 22 -3.98 34.83 -1.72
C PRO A 22 -4.98 35.89 -2.20
N MET A 23 -6.28 35.68 -1.94
CA MET A 23 -7.39 36.52 -2.41
C MET A 23 -7.15 38.04 -2.23
N MET A 24 -6.66 38.45 -1.06
CA MET A 24 -6.35 39.85 -0.75
C MET A 24 -5.27 40.45 -1.67
N ALA A 25 -4.20 39.69 -1.94
CA ALA A 25 -3.11 40.12 -2.82
C ALA A 25 -3.52 40.08 -4.31
N ALA A 26 -4.42 39.15 -4.69
CA ALA A 26 -5.04 39.15 -6.01
C ALA A 26 -5.90 40.41 -6.22
N MET A 27 -6.80 40.73 -5.28
CA MET A 27 -7.63 41.95 -5.34
C MET A 27 -6.80 43.24 -5.39
N GLY A 28 -5.69 43.31 -4.63
CA GLY A 28 -4.75 44.44 -4.71
C GLY A 28 -4.15 44.62 -6.10
N ARG A 29 -3.63 43.53 -6.70
CA ARG A 29 -3.04 43.55 -8.05
C ARG A 29 -4.07 43.89 -9.13
N VAL A 30 -5.29 43.37 -9.01
CA VAL A 30 -6.40 43.71 -9.93
C VAL A 30 -6.75 45.20 -9.86
N LYS A 31 -6.76 45.80 -8.66
CA LYS A 31 -6.99 47.25 -8.51
C LYS A 31 -5.90 48.08 -9.18
N SER A 32 -4.62 47.69 -9.09
CA SER A 32 -3.52 48.38 -9.77
C SER A 32 -3.60 48.25 -11.31
N LEU A 33 -3.95 47.07 -11.83
CA LEU A 33 -4.19 46.87 -13.27
C LEU A 33 -5.34 47.73 -13.79
N GLN A 34 -6.45 47.80 -13.04
CA GLN A 34 -7.60 48.65 -13.38
C GLN A 34 -7.25 50.15 -13.39
N ALA A 35 -6.34 50.59 -12.51
CA ALA A 35 -5.79 51.94 -12.50
C ALA A 35 -4.91 52.23 -13.73
N ALA A 36 -4.12 51.24 -14.17
CA ALA A 36 -3.38 51.26 -15.44
C ALA A 36 -4.28 51.05 -16.69
N ASN A 37 -5.60 51.11 -16.54
CA ASN A 37 -6.61 50.90 -17.59
C ASN A 37 -6.60 49.49 -18.24
N ILE A 38 -5.91 48.51 -17.64
CA ILE A 38 -5.89 47.09 -18.05
C ILE A 38 -6.99 46.36 -17.27
N ARG A 39 -8.09 45.97 -17.95
CA ARG A 39 -9.35 45.62 -17.26
C ARG A 39 -9.83 44.19 -17.47
N SER A 40 -9.42 43.54 -18.56
CA SER A 40 -9.77 42.15 -18.88
C SER A 40 -8.53 41.26 -19.08
N ILE A 41 -8.73 39.93 -19.08
CA ILE A 41 -7.69 38.96 -19.45
C ILE A 41 -7.22 39.19 -20.90
N ALA A 42 -8.13 39.61 -21.79
CA ALA A 42 -7.82 39.92 -23.18
C ALA A 42 -6.90 41.15 -23.32
N ASP A 43 -7.05 42.15 -22.45
CA ASP A 43 -6.16 43.32 -22.41
C ASP A 43 -4.77 42.91 -21.95
N ILE A 44 -4.65 42.17 -20.84
CA ILE A 44 -3.36 41.70 -20.29
C ILE A 44 -2.55 40.93 -21.35
N ALA A 45 -3.21 40.07 -22.13
CA ALA A 45 -2.53 39.28 -23.17
C ALA A 45 -2.07 40.10 -24.38
N LYS A 46 -2.69 41.27 -24.63
CA LYS A 46 -2.37 42.21 -25.72
C LYS A 46 -1.40 43.31 -25.31
N SER A 47 -1.43 43.75 -24.05
CA SER A 47 -0.52 44.76 -23.49
C SER A 47 0.93 44.32 -23.54
N ASP A 48 1.84 45.31 -23.60
CA ASP A 48 3.27 45.07 -23.47
C ASP A 48 3.59 44.51 -22.07
N PRO A 49 4.41 43.44 -21.94
CA PRO A 49 4.87 42.97 -20.63
C PRO A 49 5.49 44.08 -19.74
N ALA A 50 6.12 45.11 -20.32
CA ALA A 50 6.65 46.25 -19.57
C ALA A 50 5.54 47.02 -18.82
N GLN A 51 4.40 47.28 -19.47
CA GLN A 51 3.25 47.97 -18.87
C GLN A 51 2.61 47.16 -17.74
N VAL A 52 2.57 45.82 -17.89
CA VAL A 52 2.05 44.93 -16.84
C VAL A 52 3.02 44.83 -15.65
N THR A 53 4.33 44.89 -15.89
CA THR A 53 5.35 45.00 -14.82
C THR A 53 5.25 46.33 -14.08
N GLU A 54 5.10 47.45 -14.79
CA GLU A 54 4.92 48.78 -14.19
C GLU A 54 3.65 48.85 -13.32
N ALA A 55 2.52 48.29 -13.79
CA ALA A 55 1.25 48.28 -13.06
C ALA A 55 1.25 47.37 -11.81
N ILE A 56 2.09 46.33 -11.76
CA ILE A 56 2.12 45.36 -10.64
C ILE A 56 3.30 45.60 -9.68
N GLY A 57 4.39 46.21 -10.15
CA GLY A 57 5.62 46.44 -9.37
C GLY A 57 6.47 45.18 -9.12
N ASP A 58 6.10 44.02 -9.68
CA ASP A 58 6.76 42.73 -9.50
C ASP A 58 6.90 42.04 -10.88
N ASP A 59 8.11 42.09 -11.42
CA ASP A 59 8.48 41.52 -12.73
C ASP A 59 8.19 40.01 -12.84
N LYS A 60 8.37 39.26 -11.75
CA LYS A 60 8.14 37.80 -11.73
C LYS A 60 6.64 37.51 -11.79
N ALA A 61 5.84 38.23 -11.02
CA ALA A 61 4.39 38.11 -11.06
C ALA A 61 3.79 38.59 -12.39
N ALA A 62 4.28 39.70 -12.95
CA ALA A 62 3.83 40.22 -14.24
C ALA A 62 4.07 39.21 -15.38
N LYS A 63 5.26 38.62 -15.46
CA LYS A 63 5.58 37.56 -16.44
C LYS A 63 4.72 36.31 -16.28
N GLN A 64 4.45 35.90 -15.04
CA GLN A 64 3.56 34.76 -14.74
C GLN A 64 2.10 35.06 -15.14
N LEU A 65 1.61 36.28 -14.91
CA LEU A 65 0.26 36.69 -15.27
C LEU A 65 0.08 36.83 -16.79
N HIS A 66 1.05 37.43 -17.50
CA HIS A 66 1.05 37.55 -18.96
C HIS A 66 1.00 36.18 -19.64
N THR A 67 1.80 35.24 -19.12
CA THR A 67 1.85 33.85 -19.61
C THR A 67 0.53 33.13 -19.34
N ALA A 68 -0.10 33.34 -18.18
CA ALA A 68 -1.41 32.76 -17.87
C ALA A 68 -2.51 33.32 -18.78
N ALA A 69 -2.58 34.65 -18.96
CA ALA A 69 -3.56 35.32 -19.81
C ALA A 69 -3.48 34.89 -21.29
N LYS A 70 -2.26 34.74 -21.83
CA LYS A 70 -2.04 34.19 -23.18
C LYS A 70 -2.47 32.73 -23.31
N ASN A 71 -2.31 31.93 -22.25
CA ASN A 71 -2.73 30.53 -22.25
C ASN A 71 -4.25 30.36 -22.11
N SER A 72 -4.95 31.23 -21.37
CA SER A 72 -6.42 31.19 -21.24
C SER A 72 -7.16 31.60 -22.52
N ILE A 73 -6.55 32.43 -23.36
CA ILE A 73 -7.12 32.84 -24.67
C ILE A 73 -6.80 31.80 -25.77
N LYS A 74 -5.86 30.88 -25.53
CA LYS A 74 -5.45 29.88 -26.52
C LYS A 74 -6.49 28.77 -26.60
N ASP A 75 -7.40 28.92 -27.56
CA ASP A 75 -8.45 27.97 -27.92
C ASP A 75 -7.97 26.50 -27.86
N PRO A 76 -8.61 25.63 -27.05
CA PRO A 76 -8.24 24.22 -26.96
C PRO A 76 -8.35 23.46 -28.29
N SER A 77 -9.15 23.95 -29.25
CA SER A 77 -9.29 23.37 -30.59
C SER A 77 -7.99 23.39 -31.42
N LYS A 78 -7.07 24.33 -31.14
CA LYS A 78 -5.79 24.47 -31.86
C LYS A 78 -4.63 23.69 -31.26
N LYS A 79 -4.88 22.78 -30.32
CA LYS A 79 -3.92 21.70 -30.02
C LYS A 79 -3.92 20.72 -31.20
N ARG A 80 -2.76 20.54 -31.83
CA ARG A 80 -2.56 19.54 -32.90
C ARG A 80 -3.09 18.19 -32.42
N ALA A 81 -4.03 17.61 -33.16
CA ALA A 81 -4.53 16.27 -32.90
C ALA A 81 -3.37 15.25 -33.01
N ALA A 82 -3.30 14.32 -32.07
CA ALA A 82 -2.56 13.08 -32.27
C ALA A 82 -3.37 12.18 -33.22
N PRO A 83 -2.73 11.39 -34.10
CA PRO A 83 -3.45 10.52 -35.01
C PRO A 83 -4.20 9.42 -34.24
N GLU A 84 -5.42 9.13 -34.65
CA GLU A 84 -6.24 8.09 -34.03
C GLU A 84 -5.64 6.70 -34.26
N GLY A 85 -5.61 5.90 -33.19
CA GLY A 85 -5.48 4.45 -33.25
C GLY A 85 -6.82 3.84 -32.84
N LEU A 86 -7.37 2.98 -33.68
CA LEU A 86 -8.65 2.32 -33.48
C LEU A 86 -8.65 1.44 -32.22
N LEU A 87 -9.54 1.70 -31.27
CA LEU A 87 -10.44 0.71 -30.64
C LEU A 87 -11.36 1.34 -29.57
N SER A 88 -12.60 0.83 -29.52
CA SER A 88 -13.65 1.02 -28.51
C SER A 88 -14.17 2.44 -28.22
N THR A 89 -15.46 2.63 -28.51
CA THR A 89 -16.24 3.81 -28.14
C THR A 89 -16.69 3.76 -26.68
N GLN A 90 -15.95 4.42 -25.78
CA GLN A 90 -16.54 5.00 -24.58
C GLN A 90 -16.44 6.53 -24.66
N ALA A 91 -17.58 7.20 -24.50
CA ALA A 91 -17.66 8.64 -24.56
C ALA A 91 -16.77 9.25 -23.46
N LYS A 92 -15.87 10.16 -23.84
CA LYS A 92 -15.17 11.01 -22.87
C LYS A 92 -16.20 11.88 -22.16
N ARG A 93 -16.70 11.40 -21.02
CA ARG A 93 -17.39 12.25 -20.04
C ARG A 93 -16.47 13.43 -19.73
N ASN A 94 -17.01 14.64 -19.80
CA ASN A 94 -16.26 15.84 -19.46
C ASN A 94 -15.91 15.78 -17.98
N LYS A 95 -14.63 15.53 -17.69
CA LYS A 95 -14.10 15.40 -16.32
C LYS A 95 -14.50 16.64 -15.51
N SER A 96 -15.26 16.43 -14.45
CA SER A 96 -15.80 17.57 -13.68
C SER A 96 -14.73 18.13 -12.74
N ALA A 97 -14.76 19.44 -12.46
CA ALA A 97 -13.78 20.06 -11.56
C ALA A 97 -13.95 19.69 -10.07
N TYR A 98 -14.85 18.75 -9.77
CA TYR A 98 -15.15 18.19 -8.44
C TYR A 98 -14.92 16.67 -8.36
N GLU A 99 -14.45 16.05 -9.45
CA GLU A 99 -14.14 14.63 -9.50
C GLU A 99 -12.89 14.35 -8.65
N LEU A 100 -13.03 13.53 -7.60
CA LEU A 100 -11.91 13.14 -6.74
C LEU A 100 -10.97 12.23 -7.56
N ASP A 101 -9.66 12.44 -7.49
CA ASP A 101 -8.66 11.65 -8.24
C ASP A 101 -8.60 10.15 -7.86
N HIS A 102 -9.41 9.74 -6.87
CA HIS A 102 -9.59 8.36 -6.41
C HIS A 102 -11.08 8.02 -6.27
N GLU A 103 -11.79 7.93 -7.39
CA GLU A 103 -12.99 7.08 -7.46
C GLU A 103 -12.54 5.61 -7.25
N PRO A 104 -13.25 4.80 -6.44
CA PRO A 104 -12.86 3.41 -6.21
C PRO A 104 -13.03 2.60 -7.50
N GLN A 105 -11.94 2.43 -8.24
CA GLN A 105 -11.93 1.61 -9.46
C GLN A 105 -12.49 0.22 -9.14
N THR A 106 -13.39 -0.27 -9.97
CA THR A 106 -13.88 -1.63 -9.80
C THR A 106 -12.73 -2.63 -9.96
N PRO A 107 -12.82 -3.82 -9.32
CA PRO A 107 -11.89 -4.92 -9.55
C PRO A 107 -11.58 -5.17 -11.03
N GLU A 108 -12.60 -5.12 -11.89
CA GLU A 108 -12.48 -5.36 -13.33
C GLU A 108 -11.76 -4.22 -14.07
N GLU A 109 -12.07 -2.96 -13.76
CA GLU A 109 -11.35 -1.79 -14.31
C GLU A 109 -9.86 -1.80 -13.96
N LEU A 110 -9.51 -2.24 -12.75
CA LEU A 110 -8.13 -2.32 -12.30
C LEU A 110 -7.35 -3.40 -13.05
N GLU A 111 -7.94 -4.58 -13.27
CA GLU A 111 -7.29 -5.62 -14.09
C GLU A 111 -7.20 -5.19 -15.57
N ALA A 112 -8.26 -4.59 -16.14
CA ALA A 112 -8.27 -4.08 -17.52
C ALA A 112 -7.18 -3.01 -17.76
N LYS A 113 -7.01 -2.07 -16.83
CA LYS A 113 -5.92 -1.08 -16.85
C LYS A 113 -4.53 -1.73 -16.80
N LEU A 114 -4.41 -2.90 -16.18
CA LEU A 114 -3.15 -3.61 -15.98
C LEU A 114 -2.85 -4.68 -17.04
N GLU A 115 -3.71 -4.87 -18.04
CA GLU A 115 -3.51 -5.84 -19.11
C GLU A 115 -2.13 -5.74 -19.78
N LEU A 116 -1.58 -6.91 -20.12
CA LEU A 116 -0.32 -7.08 -20.82
C LEU A 116 -0.59 -7.53 -22.26
N PRO A 117 0.33 -7.31 -23.21
CA PRO A 117 0.21 -7.82 -24.57
C PRO A 117 -0.07 -9.33 -24.59
N ALA A 118 -0.98 -9.75 -25.48
CA ALA A 118 -1.27 -11.16 -25.69
C ALA A 118 0.00 -11.92 -26.12
N PRO A 119 0.19 -13.17 -25.65
CA PRO A 119 1.22 -14.06 -26.19
C PRO A 119 1.11 -14.19 -27.72
N SER A 120 2.23 -14.09 -28.42
CA SER A 120 2.25 -14.41 -29.86
C SER A 120 2.13 -15.92 -30.07
N SER A 121 1.41 -16.33 -31.12
CA SER A 121 1.34 -17.73 -31.57
C SER A 121 2.24 -18.01 -32.78
N ASP A 122 3.02 -17.02 -33.23
CA ASP A 122 3.90 -17.16 -34.40
C ASP A 122 5.28 -17.71 -33.98
N GLU A 123 5.43 -19.03 -34.04
CA GLU A 123 6.68 -19.74 -33.73
C GLU A 123 7.85 -19.34 -34.65
N GLU A 124 7.56 -18.96 -35.90
CA GLU A 124 8.58 -18.49 -36.84
C GLU A 124 9.09 -17.09 -36.46
N GLU A 125 8.23 -16.18 -36.04
CA GLU A 125 8.61 -14.85 -35.56
C GLU A 125 9.35 -14.94 -34.22
N ILE A 126 8.91 -15.81 -33.31
CA ILE A 126 9.57 -16.07 -32.02
C ILE A 126 11.00 -16.59 -32.23
N SER A 127 11.16 -17.67 -33.01
CA SER A 127 12.47 -18.31 -33.22
C SER A 127 13.51 -17.41 -33.92
N LYS A 128 13.06 -16.45 -34.74
CA LYS A 128 13.92 -15.46 -35.42
C LYS A 128 14.22 -14.21 -34.59
N THR A 129 13.51 -13.98 -33.48
CA THR A 129 13.61 -12.74 -32.70
C THR A 129 14.67 -12.84 -31.60
N THR A 130 15.61 -11.88 -31.58
CA THR A 130 16.59 -11.72 -30.49
C THR A 130 16.23 -10.50 -29.65
N ILE A 131 16.05 -10.70 -28.33
CA ILE A 131 15.70 -9.62 -27.38
C ILE A 131 16.87 -9.38 -26.43
N VAL A 132 17.33 -8.12 -26.37
CA VAL A 132 18.39 -7.70 -25.43
C VAL A 132 17.76 -6.89 -24.31
N THR A 133 17.83 -7.39 -23.08
CA THR A 133 17.32 -6.68 -21.90
C THR A 133 18.12 -6.98 -20.64
N ASN A 134 17.84 -6.25 -19.56
CA ASN A 134 18.41 -6.52 -18.25
C ASN A 134 17.80 -7.80 -17.64
N ARG A 135 18.54 -8.47 -16.75
CA ARG A 135 18.05 -9.70 -16.10
C ARG A 135 16.76 -9.49 -15.28
N ALA A 136 16.62 -8.36 -14.59
CA ALA A 136 15.48 -8.09 -13.72
C ALA A 136 14.11 -8.08 -14.45
N PRO A 137 13.90 -7.31 -15.55
CA PRO A 137 12.63 -7.33 -16.28
C PRO A 137 12.34 -8.67 -16.96
N LEU A 138 13.37 -9.41 -17.41
CA LEU A 138 13.20 -10.76 -17.94
C LEU A 138 12.67 -11.73 -16.86
N VAL A 139 13.28 -11.74 -15.67
CA VAL A 139 12.79 -12.55 -14.53
C VAL A 139 11.41 -12.09 -14.08
N LEU A 140 11.10 -10.80 -14.15
CA LEU A 140 9.77 -10.27 -13.83
C LEU A 140 8.69 -10.78 -14.80
N ALA A 141 8.93 -10.70 -16.11
CA ALA A 141 8.02 -11.24 -17.12
C ALA A 141 7.83 -12.76 -16.94
N PHE A 142 8.93 -13.50 -16.80
CA PHE A 142 8.89 -14.94 -16.55
C PHE A 142 8.11 -15.31 -15.27
N ALA A 143 8.30 -14.58 -14.17
CA ALA A 143 7.57 -14.80 -12.93
C ALA A 143 6.07 -14.55 -13.07
N VAL A 144 5.64 -13.50 -13.79
CA VAL A 144 4.22 -13.23 -14.08
C VAL A 144 3.60 -14.34 -14.94
N ALA A 145 4.33 -14.82 -15.95
CA ALA A 145 3.90 -15.94 -16.79
C ALA A 145 3.80 -17.25 -15.99
N LEU A 146 4.82 -17.59 -15.21
CA LEU A 146 4.85 -18.79 -14.36
C LEU A 146 3.74 -18.77 -13.29
N LEU A 147 3.43 -17.60 -12.71
CA LEU A 147 2.32 -17.45 -11.78
C LEU A 147 0.94 -17.69 -12.42
N LYS A 148 0.76 -17.46 -13.73
CA LYS A 148 -0.49 -17.82 -14.44
C LYS A 148 -0.80 -19.32 -14.35
N PHE A 149 0.23 -20.17 -14.36
CA PHE A 149 0.09 -21.63 -14.35
C PHE A 149 0.20 -22.22 -12.94
N THR A 150 1.08 -21.68 -12.10
CA THR A 150 1.31 -22.18 -10.73
C THR A 150 0.34 -21.62 -9.70
N LYS A 151 -0.30 -20.48 -10.00
CA LYS A 151 -1.26 -19.77 -9.15
C LYS A 151 -2.39 -19.13 -9.98
N PRO A 152 -3.19 -19.93 -10.71
CA PRO A 152 -4.26 -19.42 -11.58
C PRO A 152 -5.35 -18.65 -10.83
N GLU A 153 -5.49 -18.87 -9.51
CA GLU A 153 -6.39 -18.12 -8.63
C GLU A 153 -6.00 -16.65 -8.47
N GLN A 154 -4.74 -16.30 -8.77
CA GLN A 154 -4.26 -14.93 -8.60
C GLN A 154 -4.58 -14.06 -9.82
N PRO A 155 -5.29 -12.92 -9.65
CA PRO A 155 -5.53 -11.96 -10.74
C PRO A 155 -4.22 -11.32 -11.23
N LEU A 156 -4.25 -10.65 -12.39
CA LEU A 156 -3.04 -10.18 -13.08
C LEU A 156 -2.23 -9.19 -12.23
N SER A 157 -2.92 -8.27 -11.56
CA SER A 157 -2.35 -7.32 -10.60
C SER A 157 -1.67 -8.00 -9.40
N SER A 158 -2.26 -9.05 -8.83
CA SER A 158 -1.64 -9.88 -7.78
C SER A 158 -0.40 -10.61 -8.30
N ARG A 159 -0.47 -11.18 -9.51
CA ARG A 159 0.68 -11.81 -10.17
C ARG A 159 1.82 -10.83 -10.41
N LEU A 160 1.54 -9.61 -10.87
CA LEU A 160 2.51 -8.52 -11.02
C LEU A 160 3.18 -8.14 -9.70
N SER A 161 2.40 -8.04 -8.61
CA SER A 161 2.90 -7.69 -7.28
C SER A 161 3.80 -8.79 -6.68
N LEU A 162 3.34 -10.05 -6.71
CA LEU A 162 4.10 -11.21 -6.24
C LEU A 162 5.39 -11.42 -7.06
N ALA A 163 5.33 -11.28 -8.38
CA ALA A 163 6.49 -11.36 -9.25
C ALA A 163 7.52 -10.25 -8.94
N GLN A 164 7.06 -9.02 -8.72
CA GLN A 164 7.93 -7.91 -8.32
C GLN A 164 8.58 -8.15 -6.95
N ALA A 165 7.87 -8.77 -6.00
CA ALA A 165 8.41 -9.14 -4.69
C ALA A 165 9.56 -10.16 -4.80
N VAL A 166 9.38 -11.20 -5.64
CA VAL A 166 10.44 -12.19 -5.94
C VAL A 166 11.65 -11.54 -6.61
N VAL A 167 11.42 -10.65 -7.59
CA VAL A 167 12.50 -9.94 -8.30
C VAL A 167 13.25 -8.99 -7.36
N SER A 168 12.54 -8.29 -6.46
CA SER A 168 13.14 -7.44 -5.43
C SER A 168 14.04 -8.24 -4.49
N ALA A 169 13.53 -9.36 -3.94
CA ALA A 169 14.29 -10.25 -3.06
C ALA A 169 15.55 -10.82 -3.77
N ASN A 170 15.40 -11.34 -4.99
CA ASN A 170 16.50 -11.90 -5.76
C ASN A 170 17.55 -10.84 -6.15
N SER A 171 17.11 -9.64 -6.52
CA SER A 171 18.00 -8.51 -6.81
C SER A 171 18.80 -8.11 -5.57
N ARG A 172 18.17 -8.06 -4.40
CA ARG A 172 18.81 -7.76 -3.11
C ARG A 172 19.87 -8.80 -2.73
N SER A 173 19.52 -10.10 -2.75
CA SER A 173 20.47 -11.18 -2.47
C SER A 173 21.66 -11.16 -3.45
N LYS A 174 21.43 -10.75 -4.70
CA LYS A 174 22.51 -10.57 -5.67
C LYS A 174 23.36 -9.32 -5.40
N ALA A 175 22.75 -8.20 -5.00
CA ALA A 175 23.47 -6.97 -4.63
C ALA A 175 24.35 -7.15 -3.39
N VAL A 176 23.88 -7.92 -2.38
CA VAL A 176 24.66 -8.29 -1.19
C VAL A 176 25.82 -9.20 -1.57
N SER A 177 25.59 -10.26 -2.37
CA SER A 177 26.67 -11.19 -2.78
C SER A 177 27.70 -10.60 -3.75
N ILE A 178 27.40 -9.49 -4.44
CA ILE A 178 28.40 -8.70 -5.20
C ILE A 178 29.07 -7.62 -4.31
N GLY A 179 28.55 -7.37 -3.09
CA GLY A 179 29.07 -6.36 -2.17
C GLY A 179 28.66 -4.91 -2.51
N ILE A 180 27.66 -4.73 -3.39
CA ILE A 180 27.14 -3.42 -3.79
C ILE A 180 26.35 -2.79 -2.64
N THR A 181 25.50 -3.58 -1.97
CA THR A 181 24.72 -3.14 -0.80
C THR A 181 25.34 -3.71 0.47
N LYS A 182 25.73 -2.82 1.39
CA LYS A 182 26.22 -3.16 2.72
C LYS A 182 25.12 -2.91 3.76
N GLY A 183 24.82 -3.91 4.58
CA GLY A 183 23.80 -3.84 5.63
C GLY A 183 22.89 -5.06 5.65
N THR A 184 22.20 -5.26 6.76
CA THR A 184 21.14 -6.27 6.93
C THR A 184 19.93 -5.96 6.05
N SER A 185 19.26 -7.02 5.55
CA SER A 185 17.99 -6.86 4.86
C SER A 185 16.87 -6.57 5.85
N ALA A 186 15.75 -5.99 5.40
CA ALA A 186 14.57 -5.86 6.24
C ALA A 186 14.06 -7.23 6.74
N GLU A 187 14.23 -8.32 5.97
CA GLU A 187 13.88 -9.68 6.44
C GLU A 187 14.77 -10.10 7.63
N ASP A 188 16.08 -9.82 7.58
CA ASP A 188 17.03 -10.11 8.68
C ASP A 188 16.78 -9.23 9.92
N ASP A 189 16.41 -7.96 9.71
CA ASP A 189 16.00 -7.01 10.75
C ASP A 189 14.61 -7.35 11.37
N GLY A 190 13.96 -8.44 10.94
CA GLY A 190 12.68 -8.92 11.48
C GLY A 190 11.43 -8.24 10.90
N TRP A 191 11.56 -7.44 9.83
CA TRP A 191 10.39 -6.90 9.12
C TRP A 191 9.69 -8.03 8.35
N GLY A 192 8.36 -8.07 8.46
CA GLY A 192 7.57 -9.17 7.92
C GLY A 192 7.34 -10.31 8.91
N GLN A 193 7.95 -10.29 10.11
CA GLN A 193 7.64 -11.30 11.13
C GLN A 193 6.14 -11.35 11.44
N GLY A 194 5.61 -12.59 11.48
CA GLY A 194 4.19 -12.87 11.64
C GLY A 194 3.31 -12.48 10.45
N GLN A 195 3.85 -12.07 9.29
CA GLN A 195 3.07 -11.97 8.06
C GLN A 195 3.04 -13.33 7.34
N PRO A 196 1.95 -13.70 6.66
CA PRO A 196 1.90 -14.93 5.89
C PRO A 196 2.99 -14.96 4.81
N LYS A 197 3.54 -16.15 4.53
CA LYS A 197 4.54 -16.36 3.48
C LYS A 197 3.97 -17.25 2.38
N VAL A 198 4.35 -16.96 1.14
CA VAL A 198 4.07 -17.81 -0.02
C VAL A 198 5.37 -18.08 -0.77
N ARG A 199 5.57 -19.33 -1.22
CA ARG A 199 6.73 -19.73 -2.01
C ARG A 199 6.45 -19.52 -3.50
N VAL A 200 7.24 -18.67 -4.16
CA VAL A 200 7.17 -18.39 -5.60
C VAL A 200 8.57 -18.55 -6.19
N MET A 201 8.72 -19.34 -7.27
CA MET A 201 10.02 -19.67 -7.89
C MET A 201 11.09 -20.15 -6.88
N GLY A 202 10.68 -20.89 -5.85
CA GLY A 202 11.58 -21.39 -4.81
C GLY A 202 11.98 -20.38 -3.72
N ARG A 203 11.62 -19.10 -3.82
CA ARG A 203 11.84 -18.09 -2.77
C ARG A 203 10.55 -17.87 -1.98
N GLU A 204 10.66 -17.82 -0.66
CA GLU A 204 9.56 -17.34 0.18
C GLU A 204 9.44 -15.82 0.10
N VAL A 205 8.21 -15.33 -0.01
CA VAL A 205 7.88 -13.90 -0.01
C VAL A 205 6.73 -13.65 0.96
N HIS A 206 6.85 -12.57 1.73
CA HIS A 206 5.79 -12.12 2.63
C HIS A 206 4.63 -11.54 1.82
N VAL A 207 3.40 -11.90 2.17
CA VAL A 207 2.19 -11.50 1.46
C VAL A 207 1.18 -10.84 2.40
N LEU A 208 0.31 -10.03 1.80
CA LEU A 208 -0.86 -9.45 2.46
C LEU A 208 -2.11 -9.84 1.69
N LYS A 209 -3.17 -10.27 2.39
CA LYS A 209 -4.48 -10.53 1.77
C LYS A 209 -4.99 -9.27 1.09
N ARG A 210 -5.50 -9.40 -0.12
CA ARG A 210 -6.28 -8.36 -0.81
C ARG A 210 -7.76 -8.56 -0.55
N ASP A 211 -8.44 -7.48 -0.17
CA ASP A 211 -9.89 -7.46 -0.04
C ASP A 211 -10.57 -7.22 -1.41
N GLY A 212 -11.85 -7.59 -1.52
CA GLY A 212 -12.66 -7.37 -2.73
C GLY A 212 -12.49 -8.38 -3.87
N TYR A 213 -11.78 -9.50 -3.66
CA TYR A 213 -11.65 -10.60 -4.63
C TYR A 213 -12.02 -11.94 -3.97
N TYR A 214 -13.30 -12.09 -3.64
CA TYR A 214 -13.87 -13.34 -3.14
C TYR A 214 -14.35 -14.18 -4.33
N VAL A 215 -13.54 -15.12 -4.80
CA VAL A 215 -13.98 -16.13 -5.78
C VAL A 215 -14.78 -17.18 -5.03
N GLY A 216 -16.05 -16.88 -4.80
CA GLY A 216 -16.90 -17.63 -3.85
C GLY A 216 -18.41 -17.49 -4.03
N ASP A 217 -18.90 -16.78 -5.05
CA ASP A 217 -20.24 -17.06 -5.62
C ASP A 217 -20.37 -16.48 -7.04
N SER A 218 -20.32 -17.36 -8.05
CA SER A 218 -20.71 -17.05 -9.42
C SER A 218 -22.13 -17.60 -9.68
N GLY A 219 -23.10 -17.21 -8.84
CA GLY A 219 -24.44 -17.82 -8.74
C GLY A 219 -25.64 -16.88 -8.93
N GLY A 220 -25.44 -15.55 -8.86
CA GLY A 220 -26.37 -14.54 -9.36
C GLY A 220 -27.58 -14.16 -8.49
N SER A 221 -28.18 -13.01 -8.85
CA SER A 221 -29.45 -12.42 -8.38
C SER A 221 -29.52 -11.81 -6.96
N ASN A 222 -30.17 -10.63 -6.92
CA ASN A 222 -30.64 -9.91 -5.73
C ASN A 222 -31.36 -10.79 -4.69
N ALA A 223 -31.15 -10.52 -3.40
CA ALA A 223 -32.22 -10.23 -2.42
C ALA A 223 -31.67 -9.72 -1.07
N ASN A 224 -32.56 -9.18 -0.25
CA ASN A 224 -32.35 -8.77 1.15
C ASN A 224 -32.29 -9.97 2.11
N GLU A 225 -32.21 -9.63 3.41
CA GLU A 225 -32.51 -10.41 4.62
C GLU A 225 -31.27 -11.07 5.25
N GLU A 226 -30.75 -10.57 6.37
CA GLU A 226 -31.31 -10.45 7.74
C GLU A 226 -31.41 -11.78 8.50
N SER A 227 -30.47 -11.95 9.44
CA SER A 227 -30.63 -12.64 10.74
C SER A 227 -30.48 -14.17 10.89
N SER A 228 -30.05 -14.49 12.11
CA SER A 228 -30.30 -15.70 12.90
C SER A 228 -29.33 -16.89 12.76
N ALA A 229 -28.99 -17.44 13.92
CA ALA A 229 -28.14 -18.60 14.10
C ALA A 229 -28.99 -19.88 14.20
N ALA A 230 -28.48 -20.99 13.68
CA ALA A 230 -28.97 -22.32 14.03
C ALA A 230 -27.83 -23.34 14.02
N ASN A 231 -27.55 -23.92 15.18
CA ASN A 231 -26.65 -25.05 15.36
C ASN A 231 -27.39 -26.36 15.00
N LYS A 232 -26.77 -27.26 14.23
CA LYS A 232 -27.16 -28.67 14.16
C LYS A 232 -26.01 -29.54 13.65
N GLY A 233 -25.53 -30.44 14.51
CA GLY A 233 -24.64 -31.52 14.11
C GLY A 233 -25.39 -32.75 13.62
N THR A 234 -24.68 -33.62 12.91
CA THR A 234 -25.10 -34.98 12.58
C THR A 234 -23.89 -35.91 12.66
N GLU A 235 -23.94 -36.91 13.53
CA GLU A 235 -23.02 -38.04 13.53
C GLU A 235 -23.38 -39.01 12.40
N ILE A 236 -22.40 -39.59 11.69
CA ILE A 236 -22.54 -40.94 11.10
C ILE A 236 -21.23 -41.71 11.29
N SER A 237 -21.35 -42.85 11.97
CA SER A 237 -20.30 -43.83 12.22
C SER A 237 -20.12 -44.79 11.02
N GLY A 238 -18.91 -45.28 10.78
CA GLY A 238 -18.65 -46.29 9.74
C GLY A 238 -17.31 -47.01 9.95
N SER A 239 -17.35 -48.22 10.49
CA SER A 239 -16.18 -49.06 10.81
C SER A 239 -15.72 -49.93 9.63
N GLY A 240 -14.41 -50.15 9.50
CA GLY A 240 -13.78 -51.14 8.60
C GLY A 240 -12.32 -51.39 8.99
N GLU A 241 -11.91 -52.65 9.05
CA GLU A 241 -10.66 -53.12 9.68
C GLU A 241 -9.45 -53.15 8.71
N GLY A 242 -8.22 -53.19 9.26
CA GLY A 242 -6.95 -53.44 8.51
C GLY A 242 -6.71 -54.93 8.22
N PRO A 243 -5.46 -55.42 7.98
CA PRO A 243 -4.12 -54.79 8.11
C PRO A 243 -3.37 -54.74 6.75
N ASP A 244 -2.03 -54.65 6.56
CA ASP A 244 -0.85 -54.65 7.44
C ASP A 244 0.37 -53.92 6.80
N SER A 245 1.38 -53.59 7.61
CA SER A 245 2.82 -53.37 7.31
C SER A 245 3.20 -52.50 6.08
N THR A 246 3.90 -51.37 6.25
CA THR A 246 5.35 -51.33 6.52
C THR A 246 5.84 -49.89 6.76
N ASN A 247 7.01 -49.74 7.38
CA ASN A 247 7.55 -48.47 7.89
C ASN A 247 7.76 -47.38 6.80
N ALA A 248 7.20 -46.20 7.05
CA ALA A 248 7.71 -44.93 6.51
C ALA A 248 7.67 -43.88 7.63
N ALA A 249 8.83 -43.29 7.95
CA ALA A 249 8.92 -42.25 8.96
C ALA A 249 8.26 -40.96 8.45
N THR A 250 7.09 -40.62 8.98
CA THR A 250 6.41 -39.36 8.69
C THR A 250 7.02 -38.24 9.50
N ASP A 251 7.68 -37.32 8.81
CA ASP A 251 8.11 -36.00 9.25
C ASP A 251 6.93 -35.29 9.98
N GLU A 252 6.99 -35.17 11.31
CA GLU A 252 6.02 -34.36 12.06
C GLU A 252 6.27 -32.88 11.78
N ARG A 253 5.51 -32.32 10.82
CA ARG A 253 5.52 -30.88 10.55
C ARG A 253 4.10 -30.32 10.47
N ASP A 254 3.89 -29.31 11.30
CA ASP A 254 2.99 -28.19 11.07
C ASP A 254 1.49 -28.51 10.92
N ASN A 255 0.91 -29.20 11.91
CA ASN A 255 -0.50 -28.99 12.27
C ASN A 255 -0.61 -28.00 13.44
N ALA A 256 -0.26 -26.74 13.17
CA ALA A 256 -0.30 -25.67 14.16
C ALA A 256 -1.73 -25.22 14.45
N THR A 257 -2.40 -25.92 15.37
CA THR A 257 -3.55 -25.40 16.10
C THR A 257 -3.23 -24.02 16.68
N MET A 258 -4.25 -23.16 16.87
CA MET A 258 -4.11 -21.84 17.51
C MET A 258 -3.39 -21.93 18.87
N ASP A 259 -2.07 -21.73 18.88
CA ASP A 259 -1.28 -21.82 20.10
C ASP A 259 -1.60 -20.63 21.02
N GLY A 260 -2.42 -20.93 22.03
CA GLY A 260 -2.77 -19.99 23.09
C GLY A 260 -1.55 -19.37 23.76
N SER A 261 -0.43 -20.10 23.81
CA SER A 261 0.71 -19.90 24.70
C SER A 261 1.75 -18.89 24.21
N ARG A 262 1.78 -18.57 22.90
CA ARG A 262 2.83 -17.70 22.34
C ARG A 262 2.51 -16.21 22.42
N TRP A 263 3.34 -15.43 23.11
CA TRP A 263 3.29 -13.96 23.08
C TRP A 263 3.47 -13.40 21.66
N ALA A 264 2.50 -12.62 21.19
CA ALA A 264 2.68 -11.70 20.05
C ALA A 264 3.36 -10.42 20.55
N VAL A 265 4.24 -9.80 19.74
CA VAL A 265 5.15 -8.74 20.20
C VAL A 265 5.23 -7.63 19.17
N SER A 266 4.79 -6.42 19.53
CA SER A 266 4.86 -5.27 18.65
C SER A 266 6.30 -4.95 18.26
N GLN A 267 6.45 -4.32 17.09
CA GLN A 267 7.66 -3.56 16.80
C GLN A 267 7.89 -2.51 17.89
N SER A 268 9.16 -2.28 18.24
CA SER A 268 9.51 -1.26 19.23
C SER A 268 9.50 0.13 18.58
N VAL A 269 8.91 1.11 19.27
CA VAL A 269 8.81 2.49 18.78
C VAL A 269 9.52 3.42 19.75
N THR A 270 10.45 4.23 19.25
CA THR A 270 11.27 5.14 20.06
C THR A 270 10.98 6.59 19.71
N LEU A 271 10.68 7.43 20.70
CA LEU A 271 10.51 8.88 20.54
C LEU A 271 11.19 9.61 21.71
N LYS A 272 11.98 10.66 21.42
CA LYS A 272 12.70 11.46 22.42
C LYS A 272 13.45 10.55 23.43
N LYS A 273 14.17 9.55 22.91
CA LYS A 273 14.89 8.47 23.64
C LYS A 273 14.04 7.53 24.51
N SER A 274 12.72 7.73 24.63
CA SER A 274 11.83 6.79 25.32
C SER A 274 11.36 5.72 24.33
N THR A 275 11.45 4.45 24.72
CA THR A 275 11.09 3.30 23.88
C THR A 275 9.84 2.62 24.42
N PHE A 276 8.97 2.16 23.53
CA PHE A 276 7.76 1.39 23.84
C PHE A 276 7.75 0.08 23.06
N SER A 277 7.27 -0.99 23.69
CA SER A 277 6.92 -2.26 23.03
C SER A 277 5.71 -2.86 23.74
N ALA A 278 4.80 -3.47 23.00
CA ALA A 278 3.63 -4.15 23.55
C ALA A 278 3.72 -5.66 23.30
N ARG A 279 3.15 -6.44 24.22
CA ARG A 279 3.05 -7.89 24.13
C ARG A 279 1.61 -8.31 24.40
N ALA A 280 1.08 -9.22 23.59
CA ALA A 280 -0.29 -9.71 23.72
C ALA A 280 -0.32 -11.26 23.79
N ILE A 281 -1.11 -11.81 24.70
CA ILE A 281 -1.32 -13.26 24.86
C ILE A 281 -2.78 -13.56 25.16
N GLY A 282 -3.24 -14.74 24.76
CA GLY A 282 -4.58 -15.23 25.09
C GLY A 282 -4.64 -15.73 26.53
N ILE A 283 -5.74 -15.45 27.21
CA ILE A 283 -6.01 -15.85 28.60
C ILE A 283 -7.45 -16.36 28.72
N LYS A 284 -7.70 -17.25 29.67
CA LYS A 284 -9.06 -17.76 29.96
C LYS A 284 -9.57 -17.27 31.30
N SER A 285 -8.68 -17.12 32.29
CA SER A 285 -9.03 -16.72 33.66
C SER A 285 -8.26 -15.47 34.15
N PRO A 286 -8.77 -14.75 35.18
CA PRO A 286 -8.04 -13.67 35.86
C PRO A 286 -6.74 -14.14 36.54
N SER A 287 -6.64 -15.43 36.88
CA SER A 287 -5.41 -16.05 37.40
C SER A 287 -4.35 -16.17 36.33
N ASP A 288 -4.72 -16.57 35.11
CA ASP A 288 -3.78 -16.71 33.98
C ASP A 288 -3.07 -15.38 33.71
N ALA A 289 -3.82 -14.28 33.74
CA ALA A 289 -3.28 -12.94 33.49
C ALA A 289 -2.17 -12.55 34.48
N ARG A 290 -2.32 -12.92 35.76
CA ARG A 290 -1.30 -12.67 36.79
C ARG A 290 -0.09 -13.59 36.63
N SER A 291 -0.32 -14.89 36.44
CA SER A 291 0.74 -15.88 36.27
C SER A 291 1.59 -15.59 35.02
N LEU A 292 0.97 -15.36 33.86
CA LEU A 292 1.66 -15.09 32.60
C LEU A 292 2.41 -13.75 32.62
N LYS A 293 1.86 -12.71 33.29
CA LYS A 293 2.61 -11.45 33.52
C LYS A 293 3.89 -11.72 34.31
N GLN A 294 3.80 -12.50 35.38
CA GLN A 294 4.94 -12.81 36.24
C GLN A 294 5.98 -13.66 35.50
N GLU A 295 5.56 -14.68 34.76
CA GLU A 295 6.42 -15.52 33.91
C GLU A 295 7.17 -14.67 32.88
N LEU A 296 6.48 -13.77 32.18
CA LEU A 296 7.07 -12.86 31.18
C LEU A 296 8.17 -11.96 31.77
N ILE A 297 7.96 -11.39 32.97
CA ILE A 297 8.93 -10.51 33.64
C ILE A 297 10.09 -11.32 34.27
N LEU A 298 9.84 -12.59 34.64
CA LEU A 298 10.89 -13.48 35.12
C LEU A 298 11.80 -13.97 33.99
N GLY A 299 11.23 -14.35 32.85
CA GLY A 299 11.95 -14.84 31.67
C GLY A 299 12.75 -13.75 30.91
N ASN A 300 12.33 -12.50 30.98
CA ASN A 300 12.93 -11.40 30.22
C ASN A 300 13.53 -10.31 31.14
N PRO A 301 14.85 -10.31 31.40
CA PRO A 301 15.50 -9.30 32.24
C PRO A 301 15.25 -7.85 31.78
N GLU A 302 15.24 -7.60 30.47
CA GLU A 302 14.98 -6.27 29.88
C GLU A 302 13.61 -5.67 30.27
N LEU A 303 12.62 -6.51 30.58
CA LEU A 303 11.31 -6.05 31.05
C LEU A 303 11.33 -5.73 32.54
N ARG A 304 12.17 -6.40 33.32
CA ARG A 304 12.37 -6.12 34.75
C ARG A 304 13.09 -4.79 34.98
N ASP A 305 14.04 -4.47 34.10
CA ASP A 305 14.79 -3.21 34.10
C ASP A 305 14.04 -2.07 33.36
N ALA A 306 12.84 -2.34 32.85
CA ALA A 306 11.99 -1.32 32.23
C ALA A 306 11.42 -0.35 33.26
N SER A 307 11.08 0.86 32.82
CA SER A 307 10.55 1.90 33.71
C SER A 307 9.10 1.63 34.13
N HIS A 308 8.29 1.08 33.22
CA HIS A 308 6.88 0.74 33.45
C HIS A 308 6.47 -0.48 32.61
N ASN A 309 5.75 -1.43 33.21
CA ASN A 309 5.12 -2.61 32.61
C ASN A 309 3.60 -2.56 32.85
N ILE A 310 2.97 -1.72 32.03
CA ILE A 310 1.57 -1.34 32.10
C ILE A 310 0.73 -2.52 31.58
N THR A 311 -0.30 -2.95 32.32
CA THR A 311 -1.09 -4.14 31.93
C THR A 311 -2.58 -3.88 31.91
N ALA A 312 -3.28 -4.46 30.94
CA ALA A 312 -4.75 -4.48 30.91
C ALA A 312 -5.25 -5.79 30.29
N TRP A 313 -6.40 -6.28 30.76
CA TRP A 313 -7.02 -7.49 30.24
C TRP A 313 -8.53 -7.49 30.43
N ARG A 314 -9.22 -8.29 29.59
CA ARG A 314 -10.66 -8.59 29.68
C ARG A 314 -10.84 -10.10 29.52
N VAL A 315 -11.63 -10.76 30.37
CA VAL A 315 -12.01 -12.18 30.24
C VAL A 315 -13.50 -12.39 30.44
N GLN A 316 -14.02 -13.48 29.88
CA GLN A 316 -15.37 -13.93 30.16
C GLN A 316 -15.39 -14.57 31.56
N GLY A 317 -16.24 -14.07 32.45
CA GLY A 317 -16.48 -14.65 33.76
C GLY A 317 -17.52 -15.77 33.72
N ASP A 318 -17.42 -16.71 34.66
CA ASP A 318 -18.24 -17.93 34.73
C ASP A 318 -19.76 -17.67 34.81
N GLN A 319 -20.16 -16.47 35.26
CA GLN A 319 -21.56 -16.05 35.39
C GLN A 319 -22.07 -15.24 34.17
N GLY A 320 -21.35 -15.24 33.05
CA GLY A 320 -21.76 -14.56 31.81
C GLY A 320 -21.41 -13.07 31.71
N GLY A 321 -20.87 -12.46 32.77
CA GLY A 321 -20.34 -11.10 32.73
C GLY A 321 -18.86 -11.04 32.29
N ILE A 322 -18.43 -9.92 31.72
CA ILE A 322 -17.01 -9.66 31.41
C ILE A 322 -16.32 -9.15 32.69
N ILE A 323 -15.20 -9.77 33.05
CA ILE A 323 -14.30 -9.30 34.11
C ILE A 323 -13.14 -8.58 33.44
N GLU A 324 -12.80 -7.39 33.93
CA GLU A 324 -11.73 -6.58 33.38
C GLU A 324 -10.91 -5.90 34.48
N GLU A 325 -9.59 -5.83 34.28
CA GLU A 325 -8.65 -5.21 35.22
C GLU A 325 -7.53 -4.50 34.46
N CYS A 326 -6.97 -3.45 35.05
CA CYS A 326 -5.81 -2.76 34.51
C CYS A 326 -4.89 -2.24 35.62
N HIS A 327 -3.62 -2.07 35.28
CA HIS A 327 -2.57 -1.65 36.21
C HIS A 327 -1.59 -0.70 35.50
N ASP A 328 -1.44 0.50 36.07
CA ASP A 328 -0.65 1.60 35.49
C ASP A 328 0.87 1.43 35.63
N ASP A 329 1.35 0.64 36.60
CA ASP A 329 2.77 0.47 36.96
C ASP A 329 3.57 1.79 37.05
N GLY A 330 2.97 2.81 37.67
CA GLY A 330 3.55 4.16 37.80
C GLY A 330 3.29 5.10 36.60
N GLU A 331 2.89 4.58 35.44
CA GLU A 331 2.50 5.39 34.28
C GLU A 331 1.02 5.82 34.40
N SER A 332 0.73 6.86 35.17
CA SER A 332 -0.65 7.25 35.52
C SER A 332 -1.59 7.39 34.31
N GLY A 333 -2.71 6.66 34.37
CA GLY A 333 -3.73 6.48 33.34
C GLY A 333 -3.42 5.39 32.30
N GLY A 334 -2.22 4.79 32.36
CA GLY A 334 -1.67 3.83 31.39
C GLY A 334 -2.56 2.63 31.15
N GLY A 335 -2.90 1.90 32.21
CA GLY A 335 -3.71 0.69 32.16
C GLY A 335 -5.12 0.99 31.69
N ARG A 336 -5.74 2.08 32.16
CA ARG A 336 -7.08 2.50 31.73
C ARG A 336 -7.12 2.85 30.24
N HIS A 337 -6.07 3.47 29.70
CA HIS A 337 -5.95 3.76 28.26
C HIS A 337 -5.88 2.47 27.44
N ILE A 338 -5.09 1.48 27.86
CA ILE A 338 -5.00 0.18 27.16
C ILE A 338 -6.32 -0.60 27.27
N LEU A 339 -6.97 -0.57 28.45
CA LEU A 339 -8.27 -1.21 28.64
C LEU A 339 -9.34 -0.61 27.71
N ALA A 340 -9.37 0.71 27.55
CA ALA A 340 -10.27 1.38 26.61
C ALA A 340 -10.04 0.96 25.16
N ILE A 341 -8.80 0.64 24.76
CA ILE A 341 -8.50 0.07 23.43
C ILE A 341 -9.13 -1.32 23.31
N LEU A 342 -8.93 -2.21 24.29
CA LEU A 342 -9.53 -3.56 24.30
C LEU A 342 -11.07 -3.52 24.27
N GLN A 343 -11.68 -2.57 24.99
CA GLN A 343 -13.13 -2.32 24.97
C GLN A 343 -13.60 -1.82 23.60
N SER A 344 -12.89 -0.87 22.97
CA SER A 344 -13.26 -0.32 21.66
C SER A 344 -13.21 -1.31 20.49
N MET A 345 -12.43 -2.38 20.63
CA MET A 345 -12.34 -3.49 19.68
C MET A 345 -13.21 -4.70 20.07
N ASP A 346 -13.91 -4.59 21.19
CA ASP A 346 -14.58 -5.67 21.93
C ASP A 346 -13.78 -6.99 22.06
N LEU A 347 -12.50 -6.87 22.40
CA LEU A 347 -11.63 -8.04 22.58
C LEU A 347 -11.75 -8.59 24.01
N VAL A 348 -12.02 -9.89 24.12
CA VAL A 348 -12.14 -10.65 25.37
C VAL A 348 -11.24 -11.88 25.29
N GLY A 349 -10.68 -12.31 26.42
CA GLY A 349 -9.73 -13.41 26.50
C GLY A 349 -8.30 -13.03 26.12
N ILE A 350 -7.91 -11.75 26.28
CA ILE A 350 -6.58 -11.25 25.92
C ILE A 350 -5.97 -10.42 27.07
N LEU A 351 -4.70 -10.70 27.38
CA LEU A 351 -3.82 -9.86 28.20
C LEU A 351 -2.91 -9.04 27.29
N VAL A 352 -2.84 -7.74 27.53
CA VAL A 352 -1.84 -6.83 26.93
C VAL A 352 -0.90 -6.30 28.01
N VAL A 353 0.40 -6.35 27.71
CA VAL A 353 1.48 -5.75 28.51
C VAL A 353 2.19 -4.72 27.62
N VAL A 354 2.14 -3.43 27.97
CA VAL A 354 2.89 -2.36 27.31
C VAL A 354 4.06 -1.97 28.20
N THR A 355 5.27 -2.25 27.73
CA THR A 355 6.52 -1.93 28.41
C THR A 355 7.08 -0.61 27.87
N ARG A 356 7.49 0.28 28.78
CA ARG A 356 8.15 1.55 28.49
C ARG A 356 9.52 1.63 29.15
N TRP A 357 10.53 2.03 28.38
CA TRP A 357 11.84 2.45 28.88
C TRP A 357 11.95 3.99 28.78
N TYR A 358 12.21 4.65 29.90
CA TYR A 358 12.23 6.11 29.99
C TYR A 358 13.56 6.70 29.51
N GLY A 359 13.51 7.58 28.51
CA GLY A 359 14.68 8.19 27.88
C GLY A 359 15.22 9.47 28.51
N GLY A 360 14.76 9.85 29.72
CA GLY A 360 15.13 11.10 30.37
C GLY A 360 14.34 12.35 29.92
N VAL A 361 13.36 12.21 29.03
CA VAL A 361 12.53 13.32 28.53
C VAL A 361 11.04 13.01 28.69
N MET A 362 10.29 13.92 29.30
CA MET A 362 8.84 13.79 29.45
C MET A 362 8.13 13.92 28.10
N LEU A 363 7.27 12.96 27.75
CA LEU A 363 6.57 12.91 26.47
C LEU A 363 5.23 13.66 26.45
N GLY A 364 4.69 14.04 27.60
CA GLY A 364 3.38 14.66 27.70
C GLY A 364 2.28 13.75 27.13
N THR A 365 1.54 14.26 26.14
CA THR A 365 0.46 13.52 25.46
C THR A 365 0.93 12.55 24.38
N ASP A 366 2.18 12.67 23.89
CA ASP A 366 2.68 11.80 22.82
C ASP A 366 2.80 10.33 23.27
N ARG A 367 2.97 10.08 24.58
CA ARG A 367 2.99 8.72 25.16
C ARG A 367 1.73 7.92 24.81
N TRP A 368 0.57 8.56 24.80
CA TRP A 368 -0.71 7.90 24.50
C TRP A 368 -0.78 7.40 23.06
N LYS A 369 -0.29 8.21 22.11
CA LYS A 369 -0.23 7.84 20.69
C LYS A 369 0.68 6.63 20.49
N LEU A 370 1.85 6.63 21.13
CA LEU A 370 2.81 5.53 21.08
C LEU A 370 2.26 4.26 21.71
N MET A 371 1.67 4.35 22.91
CA MET A 371 1.03 3.23 23.60
C MET A 371 -0.10 2.63 22.76
N SER A 372 -0.95 3.47 22.15
CA SER A 372 -1.94 3.00 21.17
C SER A 372 -1.26 2.29 20.01
N GLN A 373 -0.29 2.91 19.33
CA GLN A 373 0.39 2.33 18.17
C GLN A 373 0.97 0.93 18.47
N VAL A 374 1.71 0.78 19.57
CA VAL A 374 2.29 -0.53 19.93
C VAL A 374 1.21 -1.55 20.33
N CYS A 375 0.17 -1.13 21.06
CA CYS A 375 -0.95 -1.98 21.44
C CYS A 375 -1.71 -2.50 20.21
N HIS A 376 -2.06 -1.61 19.27
CA HIS A 376 -2.70 -1.97 18.01
C HIS A 376 -1.86 -2.94 17.17
N ASP A 377 -0.53 -2.79 17.12
CA ASP A 377 0.36 -3.73 16.41
C ASP A 377 0.42 -5.10 17.11
N ALA A 378 0.62 -5.16 18.43
CA ALA A 378 0.63 -6.42 19.18
C ALA A 378 -0.71 -7.18 19.07
N LEU A 379 -1.84 -6.47 19.16
CA LEU A 379 -3.16 -7.04 18.96
C LEU A 379 -3.38 -7.48 17.51
N SER A 380 -2.98 -6.66 16.53
CA SER A 380 -3.05 -7.02 15.11
C SER A 380 -2.29 -8.31 14.83
N GLN A 381 -1.09 -8.47 15.38
CA GLN A 381 -0.29 -9.70 15.26
C GLN A 381 -0.95 -10.91 15.93
N ARG A 382 -1.53 -10.75 17.13
CA ARG A 382 -2.18 -11.84 17.86
C ARG A 382 -3.49 -12.30 17.20
N LEU A 383 -4.22 -11.37 16.59
CA LEU A 383 -5.48 -11.63 15.89
C LEU A 383 -5.27 -12.11 14.44
N ARG A 384 -4.02 -12.28 13.98
CA ARG A 384 -3.76 -12.96 12.71
C ARG A 384 -4.14 -14.42 12.86
N VAL A 385 -5.28 -14.77 12.27
CA VAL A 385 -5.63 -16.17 12.05
C VAL A 385 -4.52 -16.79 11.22
N ALA A 386 -3.81 -17.78 11.79
CA ALA A 386 -2.90 -18.64 11.07
C ALA A 386 -3.70 -19.61 10.19
N GLY A 387 -4.43 -19.05 9.23
CA GLY A 387 -5.22 -19.80 8.27
C GLY A 387 -4.36 -20.27 7.12
N THR A 388 -4.68 -21.45 6.57
CA THR A 388 -4.25 -21.82 5.24
C THR A 388 -4.70 -20.74 4.25
N ILE A 389 -3.77 -20.14 3.51
CA ILE A 389 -4.13 -19.18 2.46
C ILE A 389 -4.94 -19.94 1.41
N GLY A 390 -6.24 -19.64 1.33
CA GLY A 390 -7.15 -20.21 0.34
C GLY A 390 -7.00 -19.56 -1.04
N ASN A 391 -8.10 -19.54 -1.80
CA ASN A 391 -8.15 -18.95 -3.15
C ASN A 391 -8.21 -17.40 -3.13
N GLU A 392 -7.57 -16.77 -2.17
CA GLU A 392 -7.64 -15.32 -1.93
C GLU A 392 -6.60 -14.58 -2.76
N ALA A 393 -6.96 -13.42 -3.31
CA ALA A 393 -6.00 -12.56 -4.01
C ALA A 393 -4.95 -12.00 -3.03
N LEU A 394 -3.69 -11.96 -3.44
CA LEU A 394 -2.57 -11.57 -2.60
C LEU A 394 -1.83 -10.35 -3.14
N TRP A 395 -1.23 -9.60 -2.23
CA TRP A 395 -0.21 -8.59 -2.52
C TRP A 395 1.16 -9.04 -2.03
N GLY A 396 2.21 -8.79 -2.81
CA GLY A 396 3.59 -8.96 -2.36
C GLY A 396 4.01 -7.77 -1.48
N LEU A 397 4.44 -8.05 -0.25
CA LEU A 397 4.79 -7.02 0.74
C LEU A 397 6.19 -6.43 0.46
N ASP A 398 6.30 -5.10 0.41
CA ASP A 398 7.58 -4.40 0.24
C ASP A 398 8.18 -4.06 1.61
N LEU A 399 9.01 -4.97 2.11
CA LEU A 399 9.65 -4.83 3.43
C LEU A 399 10.57 -3.60 3.54
N GLU A 400 11.17 -3.13 2.42
CA GLU A 400 12.02 -1.94 2.43
C GLU A 400 11.17 -0.65 2.47
N ALA A 401 10.01 -0.65 1.81
CA ALA A 401 9.01 0.40 2.00
C ALA A 401 8.52 0.45 3.45
N MET A 402 8.31 -0.69 4.12
CA MET A 402 7.96 -0.72 5.55
C MET A 402 9.08 -0.11 6.42
N ARG A 403 10.32 -0.57 6.24
CA ARG A 403 11.50 -0.11 7.00
C ARG A 403 11.76 1.40 6.83
N SER A 404 11.60 1.92 5.62
CA SER A 404 11.80 3.35 5.31
C SER A 404 10.64 4.25 5.77
N THR A 405 9.40 3.77 5.73
CA THR A 405 8.23 4.52 6.20
C THR A 405 8.24 4.67 7.73
N ASN A 406 8.66 3.65 8.47
CA ASN A 406 8.68 3.72 9.93
C ASN A 406 9.85 4.56 10.48
N SER A 407 10.99 4.60 9.78
CA SER A 407 12.17 5.38 10.19
C SER A 407 12.04 6.89 9.96
N SER A 408 11.02 7.35 9.24
CA SER A 408 10.80 8.77 8.91
C SER A 408 9.71 9.46 9.76
N GLY A 409 9.05 8.74 10.66
CA GLY A 409 7.94 9.26 11.47
C GLY A 409 6.65 9.36 10.65
N GLY A 410 5.77 8.35 10.80
CA GLY A 410 4.70 8.05 9.85
C GLY A 410 3.85 9.23 9.35
N SER A 411 3.94 9.50 8.05
CA SER A 411 2.99 10.37 7.34
C SER A 411 1.71 9.60 7.02
N ILE A 412 0.56 10.17 7.38
CA ILE A 412 -0.79 9.58 7.21
C ILE A 412 -1.25 9.73 5.74
N GLY A 413 -0.47 9.14 4.82
CA GLY A 413 -0.66 9.25 3.38
C GLY A 413 0.30 8.38 2.55
N ALA A 414 1.24 7.66 3.18
CA ALA A 414 1.91 6.55 2.52
C ALA A 414 0.90 5.42 2.30
N GLY A 415 0.72 4.99 1.04
CA GLY A 415 -0.14 3.86 0.72
C GLY A 415 0.36 2.55 1.33
N LEU A 416 -0.46 1.49 1.21
CA LEU A 416 -0.10 0.13 1.65
C LEU A 416 1.32 -0.23 1.17
N PRO A 417 2.21 -0.75 2.04
CA PRO A 417 3.61 -1.03 1.72
C PRO A 417 3.74 -2.34 0.92
N ILE A 418 3.14 -2.34 -0.26
CA ILE A 418 3.08 -3.46 -1.20
C ILE A 418 3.82 -3.09 -2.48
N HIS A 419 4.32 -4.10 -3.20
CA HIS A 419 4.84 -3.90 -4.53
C HIS A 419 3.71 -3.58 -5.50
N GLN A 420 3.58 -2.29 -5.85
CA GLN A 420 2.48 -1.76 -6.65
C GLN A 420 2.49 -2.32 -8.09
N PRO A 421 1.35 -2.85 -8.59
CA PRO A 421 1.29 -3.53 -9.88
C PRO A 421 1.53 -2.60 -11.07
N ASP A 422 1.09 -1.33 -11.00
CA ASP A 422 1.38 -0.31 -12.01
C ASP A 422 2.88 -0.11 -12.24
N GLY A 423 3.68 -0.19 -11.17
CA GLY A 423 5.13 -0.06 -11.22
C GLY A 423 5.78 -1.25 -11.91
N ALA A 424 5.39 -2.46 -11.51
CA ALA A 424 5.83 -3.71 -12.13
C ALA A 424 5.47 -3.75 -13.64
N ARG A 425 4.20 -3.49 -13.99
CA ARG A 425 3.73 -3.41 -15.38
C ARG A 425 4.52 -2.38 -16.18
N SER A 426 4.66 -1.17 -15.65
CA SER A 426 5.41 -0.09 -16.30
C SER A 426 6.87 -0.45 -16.55
N TYR A 427 7.47 -1.29 -15.69
CA TYR A 427 8.85 -1.76 -15.87
C TYR A 427 8.95 -2.78 -17.01
N ILE A 428 8.08 -3.80 -17.03
CA ILE A 428 7.99 -4.80 -18.12
C ILE A 428 7.79 -4.08 -19.47
N MET A 429 6.74 -3.26 -19.59
CA MET A 429 6.37 -2.56 -20.85
C MET A 429 7.48 -1.67 -21.42
N LYS A 430 8.38 -1.15 -20.56
CA LYS A 430 9.48 -0.27 -20.99
C LYS A 430 10.76 -1.01 -21.36
N ALA A 431 10.95 -2.24 -20.87
CA ALA A 431 12.25 -2.92 -20.83
C ALA A 431 12.64 -3.70 -22.09
N PHE A 432 11.69 -4.09 -22.95
CA PHE A 432 11.93 -4.94 -24.12
C PHE A 432 12.10 -4.11 -25.40
N ALA A 433 12.98 -3.11 -25.35
CA ALA A 433 13.36 -2.30 -26.50
C ALA A 433 14.03 -3.16 -27.60
N PRO A 434 13.95 -2.76 -28.88
CA PRO A 434 14.70 -3.43 -29.94
C PRO A 434 16.21 -3.36 -29.69
N SER A 435 16.95 -4.35 -30.19
CA SER A 435 18.42 -4.30 -30.26
C SER A 435 18.87 -3.08 -31.06
N GLY A 436 19.78 -2.31 -30.48
CA GLY A 436 20.22 -1.04 -31.04
C GLY A 436 21.25 -1.19 -32.15
N ASP A 437 20.85 -1.68 -33.32
CA ASP A 437 21.65 -1.49 -34.53
C ASP A 437 21.69 0.00 -34.87
N ALA A 438 22.87 0.59 -34.69
CA ALA A 438 23.12 2.04 -34.69
C ALA A 438 22.88 2.76 -36.04
N SER A 439 22.44 2.03 -37.07
CA SER A 439 22.17 2.52 -38.42
C SER A 439 20.72 2.98 -38.65
N THR A 440 19.78 2.63 -37.76
CA THR A 440 18.35 2.86 -38.01
C THR A 440 17.87 4.27 -37.60
N LYS A 441 17.10 4.91 -38.50
CA LYS A 441 16.53 6.25 -38.30
C LYS A 441 15.75 6.33 -36.98
N LYS A 442 15.91 7.45 -36.26
CA LYS A 442 15.25 7.74 -34.97
C LYS A 442 13.72 7.56 -35.07
N LYS A 443 13.21 6.42 -34.61
CA LYS A 443 11.79 6.06 -34.63
C LYS A 443 10.97 7.04 -33.79
N THR A 444 9.69 7.23 -34.14
CA THR A 444 8.76 8.02 -33.32
C THR A 444 8.46 7.29 -32.00
N GLY A 445 8.12 8.03 -30.94
CA GLY A 445 7.87 7.44 -29.61
C GLY A 445 6.81 6.33 -29.64
N VAL A 446 5.69 6.58 -30.33
CA VAL A 446 4.59 5.61 -30.50
C VAL A 446 5.03 4.34 -31.25
N ALA A 447 5.91 4.48 -32.26
CA ALA A 447 6.44 3.31 -32.97
C ALA A 447 7.35 2.47 -32.07
N LEU A 448 8.18 3.12 -31.24
CA LEU A 448 9.04 2.46 -30.26
C LEU A 448 8.24 1.77 -29.14
N GLU A 449 7.13 2.35 -28.70
CA GLU A 449 6.24 1.73 -27.71
C GLU A 449 5.54 0.49 -28.27
N ARG A 450 4.93 0.58 -29.47
CA ARG A 450 4.33 -0.58 -30.15
C ARG A 450 5.34 -1.71 -30.41
N GLU A 451 6.58 -1.37 -30.74
CA GLU A 451 7.66 -2.35 -30.95
C GLU A 451 8.04 -3.07 -29.65
N LYS A 452 8.05 -2.37 -28.51
CA LYS A 452 8.24 -3.00 -27.19
C LYS A 452 7.08 -3.92 -26.82
N GLU A 453 5.85 -3.51 -27.11
CA GLU A 453 4.65 -4.32 -26.88
C GLU A 453 4.68 -5.61 -27.71
N ARG A 454 5.07 -5.53 -28.99
CA ARG A 454 5.27 -6.70 -29.86
C ARG A 454 6.37 -7.62 -29.32
N ASN A 455 7.52 -7.07 -28.95
CA ASN A 455 8.64 -7.86 -28.38
C ASN A 455 8.23 -8.56 -27.07
N LEU A 456 7.40 -7.92 -26.25
CA LEU A 456 6.86 -8.50 -25.02
C LEU A 456 5.83 -9.60 -25.31
N GLY A 457 4.96 -9.43 -26.31
CA GLY A 457 4.04 -10.47 -26.76
C GLY A 457 4.78 -11.71 -27.30
N LEU A 458 5.87 -11.51 -28.05
CA LEU A 458 6.77 -12.59 -28.48
C LEU A 458 7.43 -13.30 -27.30
N LEU A 459 7.91 -12.55 -26.30
CA LEU A 459 8.49 -13.14 -25.08
C LEU A 459 7.47 -13.94 -24.25
N PHE A 460 6.18 -13.59 -24.27
CA PHE A 460 5.13 -14.36 -23.60
C PHE A 460 4.61 -15.55 -24.41
N GLY A 461 4.90 -15.60 -25.72
CA GLY A 461 4.63 -16.76 -26.58
C GLY A 461 5.73 -17.82 -26.55
N ALA A 462 6.95 -17.43 -26.15
CA ALA A 462 8.11 -18.30 -25.95
C ALA A 462 8.12 -19.00 -24.58
#